data_AF-A0A067F080-F1
#
_entry.id   AF-A0A067F080-F1
#
_cell.length_a   1.000
_cell.length_b   1.000
_cell.length_c   1.000
_cell.angle_alpha   90.00
_cell.angle_beta   90.00
_cell.angle_gamma   90.00
#
_symmetry.space_group_name_H-M   'P 1'
#
loop_
_entity.id
_entity.type
_entity.pdbx_description
1 polymer ?
#
loop_
_entity_poly.entity_id
_entity_poly.type
_entity_poly.pdbx_seq_one_letter_code
_entity_poly.pdbx_strand_id
1 'polypeptide(L)'
;MEELRKLEQVQETLSFMQSRGVVVSSSNNNDDSNRFLANLILLLVQPSGKLDMTEKCSLILEYVPKLSASFLEEALPRLTQEGTQVNCFRSGFVNENDCGEVLVGLDGMQRANSTLEDFCRSYFMFHGMDANHPQAIFKYLPVLSFTESYIYQLDSLNEKIVNMPTDGVTVSERGFQEKAYEKQVSKLIDILKSDPFRPLVSLLERHGLLTERIVEEFRCGEEYWALERKLCCALMTKKEISVEDVMRAIHLKSFDYRVLNLILYQLRGEEVNNLHMEFLSISEFLVEISDDLMTFWRIISTFCECLLEYMDQQQHRP
;
A
#
# COMPACT_ATOMS: atom_id res chain seq x y z
N MET A 1 3.53 20.89 -9.05
CA MET A 1 3.64 22.33 -9.38
C MET A 1 4.47 23.09 -8.36
N GLU A 2 4.27 22.91 -7.05
CA GLU A 2 5.05 23.63 -6.02
C GLU A 2 6.56 23.29 -6.04
N GLU A 3 6.93 22.02 -6.23
CA GLU A 3 8.33 21.61 -6.34
C GLU A 3 9.04 22.17 -7.59
N LEU A 4 8.29 22.37 -8.68
CA LEU A 4 8.81 23.02 -9.89
C LEU A 4 9.05 24.51 -9.65
N ARG A 5 8.17 25.18 -8.88
CA ARG A 5 8.34 26.57 -8.47
C ARG A 5 9.56 26.73 -7.54
N LYS A 6 9.81 25.79 -6.62
CA LYS A 6 11.03 25.79 -5.80
C LYS A 6 12.29 25.64 -6.65
N LEU A 7 12.27 24.74 -7.64
CA LEU A 7 13.39 24.57 -8.57
C LEU A 7 13.63 25.83 -9.41
N GLU A 8 12.57 26.48 -9.87
CA GLU A 8 12.64 27.76 -10.59
C GLU A 8 13.30 28.85 -9.72
N GLN A 9 12.90 28.99 -8.45
CA GLN A 9 13.52 29.93 -7.51
C GLN A 9 15.01 29.66 -7.27
N VAL A 10 15.40 28.38 -7.17
CA VAL A 10 16.82 27.99 -7.05
C VAL A 10 17.59 28.36 -8.30
N GLN A 11 17.02 28.15 -9.49
CA GLN A 11 17.65 28.47 -10.78
C GLN A 11 17.82 29.98 -11.00
N GLU A 12 16.81 30.78 -10.63
CA GLU A 12 16.89 32.24 -10.65
C GLU A 12 17.98 32.76 -9.71
N THR A 13 18.06 32.19 -8.50
CA THR A 13 19.08 32.54 -7.51
C THR A 13 20.49 32.18 -8.00
N LEU A 14 20.66 31.03 -8.64
CA LEU A 14 21.93 30.65 -9.27
C LEU A 14 22.35 31.63 -10.37
N SER A 15 21.41 32.03 -11.23
CA SER A 15 21.66 33.00 -12.30
C SER A 15 22.04 34.37 -11.72
N PHE A 16 21.39 34.78 -10.62
CA PHE A 16 21.75 35.99 -9.88
C PHE A 16 23.17 35.91 -9.28
N MET A 17 23.53 34.80 -8.64
CA MET A 17 24.88 34.58 -8.09
C MET A 17 25.96 34.63 -9.17
N GLN A 18 25.68 34.05 -10.35
CA GLN A 18 26.57 34.10 -11.52
C GLN A 18 26.79 35.54 -12.00
N SER A 19 25.72 36.33 -12.08
CA SER A 19 25.79 37.74 -12.52
C SER A 19 26.62 38.63 -11.58
N ARG A 20 26.75 38.23 -10.30
CA ARG A 20 27.49 38.96 -9.25
C ARG A 20 28.88 38.41 -8.98
N GLY A 21 29.31 37.38 -9.70
CA GLY A 21 30.65 36.78 -9.54
C GLY A 21 30.85 36.00 -8.23
N VAL A 22 29.76 35.56 -7.59
CA VAL A 22 29.79 34.80 -6.31
C VAL A 22 30.00 33.28 -6.56
N VAL A 23 29.96 32.84 -7.81
CA VAL A 23 30.09 31.43 -8.19
C VAL A 23 31.55 31.01 -8.27
N VAL A 24 31.86 29.83 -7.70
CA VAL A 24 33.16 29.18 -7.84
C VAL A 24 33.27 28.59 -9.25
N SER A 25 33.74 29.41 -10.19
CA SER A 25 34.14 28.94 -11.53
C SER A 25 35.48 28.21 -11.45
N SER A 26 35.50 27.02 -10.83
CA SER A 26 36.61 26.09 -10.99
C SER A 26 36.12 24.85 -11.72
N SER A 27 36.65 24.64 -12.91
CA SER A 27 36.46 23.46 -13.75
C SER A 27 36.50 22.17 -12.92
N ASN A 28 35.35 21.50 -12.81
CA ASN A 28 35.08 20.11 -12.40
C ASN A 28 33.98 20.04 -11.31
N ASN A 29 32.77 19.62 -11.73
CA ASN A 29 31.70 19.01 -10.93
C ASN A 29 31.30 19.67 -9.60
N ASN A 30 31.12 20.99 -9.56
CA ASN A 30 30.70 21.70 -8.33
C ASN A 30 29.24 22.21 -8.36
N ASP A 31 28.38 21.59 -9.17
CA ASP A 31 26.96 21.96 -9.29
C ASP A 31 26.21 21.83 -7.95
N ASP A 32 26.56 20.83 -7.15
CA ASP A 32 25.96 20.63 -5.82
C ASP A 32 26.37 21.72 -4.82
N SER A 33 27.62 22.20 -4.89
CA SER A 33 28.10 23.30 -4.05
C SER A 33 27.38 24.60 -4.37
N ASN A 34 27.22 24.90 -5.67
CA ASN A 34 26.49 26.08 -6.12
C ASN A 34 25.01 25.99 -5.72
N ARG A 35 24.40 24.81 -5.85
CA ARG A 35 23.02 24.56 -5.43
C ARG A 35 22.82 24.70 -3.92
N PHE A 36 23.75 24.19 -3.12
CA PHE A 36 23.73 24.37 -1.66
C PHE A 36 23.79 25.85 -1.28
N LEU A 37 24.70 26.61 -1.90
CA LEU A 37 24.82 28.05 -1.65
C LEU A 37 23.57 28.82 -2.08
N ALA A 38 22.96 28.48 -3.21
CA ALA A 38 21.71 29.07 -3.65
C ALA A 38 20.57 28.81 -2.64
N ASN A 39 20.46 27.58 -2.14
CA ASN A 39 19.48 27.23 -1.10
C ASN A 39 19.73 27.99 0.21
N LEU A 40 20.99 28.18 0.61
CA LEU A 40 21.34 28.97 1.79
C LEU A 40 20.96 30.45 1.62
N ILE A 41 21.20 31.02 0.45
CA ILE A 41 20.79 32.41 0.14
C ILE A 41 19.27 32.55 0.17
N LEU A 42 18.55 31.60 -0.42
CA LEU A 42 17.09 31.57 -0.37
C LEU A 42 16.57 31.50 1.08
N LEU A 43 17.18 30.65 1.91
CA LEU A 43 16.84 30.55 3.34
C LEU A 43 17.08 31.88 4.07
N LEU A 44 18.18 32.57 3.76
CA LEU A 44 18.49 33.87 4.35
C LEU A 44 17.46 34.94 3.97
N VAL A 45 17.06 34.97 2.70
CA VAL A 45 16.10 35.94 2.14
C VAL A 45 14.66 35.68 2.61
N GLN A 46 14.31 34.43 2.92
CA GLN A 46 12.99 34.09 3.44
C GLN A 46 12.71 34.75 4.81
N PRO A 47 11.51 35.28 5.06
CA PRO A 47 11.18 35.92 6.33
C PRO A 47 11.27 34.90 7.49
N SER A 48 12.04 35.23 8.53
CA SER A 48 12.28 34.34 9.68
C SER A 48 11.86 35.05 10.97
N GLY A 49 10.55 35.20 11.16
CA GLY A 49 9.99 35.92 12.29
C GLY A 49 10.36 37.41 12.29
N LYS A 50 10.94 37.89 13.39
CA LYS A 50 11.35 39.30 13.56
C LYS A 50 12.78 39.61 13.13
N LEU A 51 13.55 38.61 12.69
CA LEU A 51 14.96 38.76 12.36
C LEU A 51 15.14 39.43 10.99
N ASP A 52 15.92 40.51 10.97
CA ASP A 52 16.34 41.15 9.72
C ASP A 52 17.52 40.42 9.05
N MET A 53 17.85 40.81 7.81
CA MET A 53 18.92 40.16 7.05
C MET A 53 20.30 40.30 7.68
N THR A 54 20.56 41.40 8.39
CA THR A 54 21.84 41.69 9.04
C THR A 54 21.99 40.84 10.30
N GLU A 55 20.94 40.73 11.11
CA GLU A 55 20.88 39.88 12.30
C GLU A 55 21.08 38.40 11.94
N LYS A 56 20.44 37.92 10.87
CA LYS A 56 20.65 36.53 10.38
C LYS A 56 22.09 36.27 9.98
N CYS A 57 22.72 37.18 9.23
CA CYS A 57 24.11 37.05 8.83
C CYS A 57 25.06 37.06 10.04
N SER A 58 24.83 37.93 11.03
CA SER A 58 25.60 37.96 12.27
C SER A 58 25.49 36.66 13.07
N LEU A 59 24.30 36.09 13.18
CA LEU A 59 24.09 34.79 13.85
C LEU A 59 24.80 33.65 13.13
N ILE A 60 24.73 33.59 11.80
CA ILE A 60 25.45 32.59 11.02
C ILE A 60 26.95 32.72 11.26
N LEU A 61 27.52 33.93 11.20
CA LEU A 61 28.95 34.13 11.43
C LEU A 61 29.39 33.76 12.85
N GLU A 62 28.53 33.96 13.85
CA GLU A 62 28.83 33.60 15.24
C GLU A 62 28.75 32.09 15.50
N TYR A 63 27.79 31.41 14.89
CA TYR A 63 27.48 30.00 15.18
C TYR A 63 28.06 29.00 14.19
N VAL A 64 28.30 29.37 12.93
CA VAL A 64 28.92 28.47 11.94
C VAL A 64 30.26 27.90 12.42
N PRO A 65 31.18 28.66 13.06
CA PRO A 65 32.42 28.09 13.59
C PRO A 65 32.20 27.06 14.71
N LYS A 66 31.03 27.08 15.37
CA LYS A 66 30.65 26.14 16.43
C LYS A 66 29.95 24.89 15.87
N LEU A 67 29.55 24.90 14.60
CA LEU A 67 28.95 23.75 13.93
C LEU A 67 30.05 22.79 13.47
N SER A 68 30.28 21.72 14.23
CA SER A 68 31.10 20.60 13.78
C SER A 68 30.29 19.64 12.91
N ALA A 69 30.96 18.89 12.03
CA ALA A 69 30.33 17.81 11.27
C ALA A 69 29.65 16.79 12.20
N SER A 70 30.28 16.46 13.33
CA SER A 70 29.73 15.55 14.34
C SER A 70 28.43 16.06 14.98
N PHE A 71 28.30 17.37 15.21
CA PHE A 71 27.08 17.98 15.73
C PHE A 71 25.93 17.89 14.72
N LEU A 72 26.21 18.09 13.43
CA LEU A 72 25.22 17.96 12.36
C LEU A 72 24.79 16.51 12.15
N GLU A 73 25.71 15.55 12.26
CA GLU A 73 25.39 14.11 12.23
C GLU A 73 24.51 13.69 13.42
N GLU A 74 24.75 14.25 14.62
CA GLU A 74 23.91 14.02 15.81
C GLU A 74 22.52 14.67 15.69
N ALA A 75 22.41 15.77 14.94
CA ALA A 75 21.14 16.45 14.67
C ALA A 75 20.31 15.79 13.55
N LEU A 76 20.93 15.00 12.67
CA LEU A 76 20.28 14.35 11.52
C LEU A 76 19.06 13.48 11.88
N PRO A 77 19.08 12.65 12.95
CA PRO A 77 17.93 11.84 13.35
C PRO A 77 16.73 12.68 13.81
N ARG A 78 16.95 13.93 14.23
CA ARG A 78 15.89 14.82 14.73
C ARG A 78 15.10 15.50 13.61
N LEU A 79 15.69 15.61 12.40
CA LEU A 79 15.02 16.15 11.22
C LEU A 79 13.95 15.21 10.64
N THR A 80 13.96 13.93 11.01
CA THR A 80 13.00 12.93 10.51
C THR A 80 11.70 12.90 11.33
N GLN A 81 11.65 13.56 12.50
CA GLN A 81 10.51 13.48 13.43
C GLN A 81 9.54 14.66 13.38
N GLU A 82 9.87 15.79 12.73
CA GLU A 82 8.95 16.92 12.63
C GLU A 82 8.76 17.33 11.17
N GLY A 83 7.49 17.36 10.77
CA GLY A 83 7.05 17.52 9.39
C GLY A 83 7.71 18.68 8.65
N THR A 84 8.50 18.33 7.64
CA THR A 84 8.68 19.14 6.43
C THR A 84 9.03 18.19 5.30
N GLN A 85 8.24 18.22 4.23
CA GLN A 85 8.54 17.56 2.97
C GLN A 85 9.92 17.99 2.46
N VAL A 86 10.92 17.14 2.66
CA VAL A 86 12.20 17.23 1.94
C VAL A 86 12.23 16.04 0.99
N ASN A 87 11.87 16.30 -0.27
CA ASN A 87 12.24 15.47 -1.39
C ASN A 87 13.77 15.40 -1.46
N CYS A 88 14.36 14.40 -0.81
CA CYS A 88 15.74 14.03 -1.05
C CYS A 88 15.76 12.98 -2.16
N PHE A 89 15.78 13.44 -3.42
CA PHE A 89 16.36 12.64 -4.50
C PHE A 89 17.85 12.51 -4.22
N ARG A 90 18.23 11.53 -3.42
CA ARG A 90 19.62 11.10 -3.30
C ARG A 90 19.86 10.04 -4.37
N SER A 91 20.36 10.49 -5.51
CA SER A 91 21.08 9.62 -6.45
C SER A 91 22.37 9.18 -5.76
N GLY A 92 22.29 8.06 -5.07
CA GLY A 92 23.42 7.39 -4.46
C GLY A 92 22.94 6.00 -4.10
N PHE A 93 23.62 4.99 -4.61
CA PHE A 93 23.51 3.61 -4.15
C PHE A 93 23.78 3.59 -2.63
N VAL A 94 22.73 3.78 -1.84
CA VAL A 94 22.76 3.59 -0.40
C VAL A 94 22.22 2.20 -0.18
N ASN A 95 23.04 1.36 0.47
CA ASN A 95 22.75 -0.01 0.84
C ASN A 95 21.29 -0.19 1.28
N GLU A 96 20.51 -0.85 0.42
CA GLU A 96 19.19 -1.43 0.71
C GLU A 96 19.37 -2.51 1.79
N ASN A 97 19.31 -2.11 3.05
CA ASN A 97 19.08 -3.00 4.19
C ASN A 97 18.66 -2.11 5.36
N ASP A 98 17.35 -1.84 5.47
CA ASP A 98 16.56 -2.03 6.71
C ASP A 98 15.10 -1.52 6.65
N CYS A 99 14.67 -0.92 5.53
CA CYS A 99 13.24 -0.64 5.30
C CYS A 99 12.83 -1.32 4.00
N GLY A 100 12.22 -2.50 4.09
CA GLY A 100 11.67 -3.17 2.92
C GLY A 100 10.61 -2.27 2.29
N GLU A 101 10.94 -1.61 1.18
CA GLU A 101 9.96 -0.87 0.41
C GLU A 101 8.86 -1.85 -0.01
N VAL A 102 7.65 -1.56 0.44
CA VAL A 102 6.47 -2.37 0.17
C VAL A 102 6.08 -2.15 -1.28
N LEU A 103 6.43 -3.10 -2.15
CA LEU A 103 6.14 -3.00 -3.57
C LEU A 103 4.74 -3.55 -3.87
N VAL A 104 3.87 -2.66 -4.34
CA VAL A 104 2.58 -3.03 -4.95
C VAL A 104 2.75 -2.98 -6.47
N GLY A 105 2.52 -4.12 -7.11
CA GLY A 105 2.50 -4.27 -8.55
C GLY A 105 1.22 -3.73 -9.17
N LEU A 106 1.33 -3.33 -10.44
CA LEU A 106 0.21 -2.74 -11.20
C LEU A 106 -1.00 -3.67 -11.30
N ASP A 107 -0.79 -4.98 -11.45
CA ASP A 107 -1.88 -5.97 -11.49
C ASP A 107 -2.68 -5.98 -10.18
N GLY A 108 -2.01 -5.93 -9.03
CA GLY A 108 -2.66 -5.80 -7.72
C GLY A 108 -3.51 -4.54 -7.63
N MET A 109 -2.99 -3.41 -8.12
CA MET A 109 -3.75 -2.16 -8.16
C MET A 109 -4.97 -2.21 -9.08
N GLN A 110 -4.83 -2.80 -10.27
CA GLN A 110 -5.92 -2.87 -11.23
C GLN A 110 -7.05 -3.77 -10.74
N ARG A 111 -6.72 -4.87 -10.06
CA ARG A 111 -7.70 -5.81 -9.53
C ARG A 111 -8.38 -5.31 -8.27
N ALA A 112 -7.67 -4.57 -7.42
CA ALA A 112 -8.23 -3.87 -6.27
C ALA A 112 -9.32 -2.84 -6.63
N ASN A 113 -9.38 -2.37 -7.88
CA ASN A 113 -10.31 -1.30 -8.27
C ASN A 113 -11.78 -1.66 -8.06
N SER A 114 -12.21 -2.89 -8.33
CA SER A 114 -13.61 -3.29 -8.12
C SER A 114 -13.95 -3.26 -6.63
N THR A 115 -13.07 -3.82 -5.78
CA THR A 115 -13.23 -3.78 -4.33
C THR A 115 -13.30 -2.33 -3.83
N LEU A 116 -12.44 -1.45 -4.33
CA LEU A 116 -12.42 -0.04 -3.94
C LEU A 116 -13.67 0.72 -4.41
N GLU A 117 -14.17 0.44 -5.62
CA GLU A 117 -15.42 1.03 -6.11
C GLU A 117 -16.59 0.61 -5.24
N ASP A 118 -16.73 -0.70 -4.97
CA ASP A 118 -17.78 -1.25 -4.12
C ASP A 118 -17.66 -0.72 -2.69
N PHE A 119 -16.42 -0.59 -2.19
CA PHE A 119 -16.14 -0.03 -0.89
C PHE A 119 -16.64 1.43 -0.79
N CYS A 120 -16.27 2.25 -1.77
CA CYS A 120 -16.68 3.66 -1.81
C CYS A 120 -18.20 3.80 -1.92
N ARG A 121 -18.86 2.99 -2.74
CA ARG A 121 -20.32 3.05 -2.93
C ARG A 121 -21.09 2.60 -1.69
N SER A 122 -20.59 1.57 -1.01
CA SER A 122 -21.35 0.88 0.04
C SER A 122 -21.04 1.41 1.44
N TYR A 123 -19.79 1.81 1.72
CA TYR A 123 -19.36 2.11 3.08
C TYR A 123 -19.17 3.60 3.37
N PHE A 124 -19.00 4.46 2.37
CA PHE A 124 -18.81 5.90 2.62
C PHE A 124 -19.98 6.52 3.38
N MET A 125 -21.21 6.02 3.17
CA MET A 125 -22.38 6.48 3.92
C MET A 125 -22.24 6.30 5.43
N PHE A 126 -21.57 5.23 5.92
CA PHE A 126 -21.33 5.02 7.35
C PHE A 126 -20.25 5.95 7.92
N HIS A 127 -19.45 6.54 7.04
CA HIS A 127 -18.46 7.57 7.37
C HIS A 127 -19.00 8.98 7.16
N GLY A 128 -20.31 9.16 6.87
CA GLY A 128 -20.87 10.49 6.56
C GLY A 128 -20.23 11.12 5.33
N MET A 129 -19.67 10.30 4.45
CA MET A 129 -19.07 10.69 3.17
C MET A 129 -20.05 10.40 2.04
N ASP A 130 -19.89 11.11 0.93
CA ASP A 130 -20.69 10.90 -0.27
C ASP A 130 -19.78 10.49 -1.44
N ALA A 131 -20.06 9.33 -2.01
CA ALA A 131 -19.36 8.77 -3.17
C ALA A 131 -19.51 9.64 -4.43
N ASN A 132 -20.47 10.57 -4.46
CA ASN A 132 -20.63 11.50 -5.57
C ASN A 132 -19.73 12.75 -5.47
N HIS A 133 -18.94 12.88 -4.39
CA HIS A 133 -18.02 14.00 -4.17
C HIS A 133 -16.56 13.58 -4.39
N PRO A 134 -15.96 13.90 -5.56
CA PRO A 134 -14.62 13.43 -5.91
C PRO A 134 -13.53 13.84 -4.92
N GLN A 135 -13.66 15.01 -4.27
CA GLN A 135 -12.66 15.51 -3.32
C GLN A 135 -12.51 14.57 -2.12
N ALA A 136 -13.61 14.00 -1.62
CA ALA A 136 -13.61 13.08 -0.50
C ALA A 136 -12.95 11.74 -0.90
N ILE A 137 -13.24 11.25 -2.11
CA ILE A 137 -12.62 10.04 -2.66
C ILE A 137 -11.10 10.24 -2.79
N PHE A 138 -10.67 11.24 -3.55
CA PHE A 138 -9.23 11.41 -3.87
C PHE A 138 -8.36 11.75 -2.65
N LYS A 139 -8.95 12.24 -1.55
CA LYS A 139 -8.21 12.49 -0.30
C LYS A 139 -7.73 11.20 0.36
N TYR A 140 -8.55 10.16 0.36
CA TYR A 140 -8.29 8.92 1.10
C TYR A 140 -7.92 7.74 0.20
N LEU A 141 -8.31 7.81 -1.08
CA LEU A 141 -8.08 6.76 -2.06
C LEU A 141 -6.62 6.31 -2.17
N PRO A 142 -5.57 7.15 -2.09
CA PRO A 142 -4.20 6.66 -2.21
C PRO A 142 -3.82 5.62 -1.15
N VAL A 143 -4.24 5.83 0.11
CA VAL A 143 -3.95 4.90 1.21
C VAL A 143 -4.83 3.67 1.13
N LEU A 144 -6.14 3.86 0.91
CA LEU A 144 -7.09 2.74 0.77
C LEU A 144 -6.72 1.84 -0.41
N SER A 145 -6.40 2.44 -1.57
CA SER A 145 -5.99 1.72 -2.76
C SER A 145 -4.68 0.97 -2.54
N PHE A 146 -3.69 1.59 -1.92
CA PHE A 146 -2.44 0.92 -1.60
C PHE A 146 -2.65 -0.30 -0.68
N THR A 147 -3.43 -0.14 0.39
CA THR A 147 -3.72 -1.22 1.34
C THR A 147 -4.45 -2.37 0.66
N GLU A 148 -5.55 -2.08 -0.05
CA GLU A 148 -6.33 -3.11 -0.74
C GLU A 148 -5.50 -3.83 -1.79
N SER A 149 -4.74 -3.08 -2.59
CA SER A 149 -3.85 -3.67 -3.60
C SER A 149 -2.79 -4.57 -2.97
N TYR A 150 -2.30 -4.22 -1.78
CA TYR A 150 -1.34 -5.04 -1.06
C TYR A 150 -1.98 -6.35 -0.58
N ILE A 151 -3.16 -6.28 0.05
CA ILE A 151 -3.91 -7.45 0.50
C ILE A 151 -4.21 -8.37 -0.69
N TYR A 152 -4.71 -7.82 -1.79
CA TYR A 152 -5.02 -8.56 -3.01
C TYR A 152 -3.80 -9.33 -3.57
N GLN A 153 -2.61 -8.74 -3.52
CA GLN A 153 -1.39 -9.44 -3.92
C GLN A 153 -1.09 -10.63 -3.00
N LEU A 154 -1.35 -10.50 -1.70
CA LEU A 154 -1.18 -11.59 -0.75
C LEU A 154 -2.21 -12.69 -0.99
N ASP A 155 -3.47 -12.36 -1.29
CA ASP A 155 -4.49 -13.34 -1.70
C ASP A 155 -4.02 -14.11 -2.94
N SER A 156 -3.56 -13.40 -3.96
CA SER A 156 -3.03 -14.00 -5.18
C SER A 156 -1.83 -14.91 -4.93
N LEU A 157 -0.99 -14.60 -3.94
CA LEU A 157 0.11 -15.46 -3.51
C LEU A 157 -0.39 -16.67 -2.72
N ASN A 158 -1.42 -16.50 -1.89
CA ASN A 158 -2.05 -17.59 -1.14
C ASN A 158 -2.64 -18.65 -2.08
N GLU A 159 -3.39 -18.23 -3.10
CA GLU A 159 -3.96 -19.12 -4.12
C GLU A 159 -2.87 -19.90 -4.88
N LYS A 160 -1.74 -19.24 -5.21
CA LYS A 160 -0.62 -19.89 -5.89
C LYS A 160 0.04 -20.98 -5.04
N ILE A 161 0.06 -20.83 -3.71
CA ILE A 161 0.59 -21.86 -2.81
C ILE A 161 -0.29 -23.11 -2.84
N VAL A 162 -1.61 -22.96 -2.89
CA VAL A 162 -2.55 -24.09 -3.00
C VAL A 162 -2.35 -24.87 -4.29
N ASN A 163 -2.01 -24.17 -5.38
CA ASN A 163 -1.85 -24.74 -6.72
C ASN A 163 -0.45 -25.32 -7.01
N MET A 164 0.52 -25.15 -6.11
CA MET A 164 1.87 -25.72 -6.26
C MET A 164 1.82 -27.25 -6.09
N PRO A 165 2.27 -28.04 -7.09
CA PRO A 165 2.33 -29.48 -6.94
C PRO A 165 3.31 -29.85 -5.82
N THR A 166 2.85 -30.66 -4.87
CA THR A 166 3.67 -31.11 -3.73
C THR A 166 4.65 -32.23 -4.10
N ASP A 167 4.66 -32.68 -5.36
CA ASP A 167 5.58 -33.72 -5.84
C ASP A 167 6.66 -33.16 -6.75
N GLY A 168 7.91 -33.45 -6.38
CA GLY A 168 9.11 -33.10 -7.13
C GLY A 168 9.10 -33.74 -8.52
N VAL A 169 8.55 -33.03 -9.50
CA VAL A 169 8.70 -33.35 -10.91
C VAL A 169 9.58 -32.29 -11.53
N THR A 170 10.76 -32.74 -11.93
CA THR A 170 11.81 -32.00 -12.65
C THR A 170 11.21 -31.22 -13.83
N VAL A 171 11.15 -29.89 -13.72
CA VAL A 171 10.81 -29.03 -14.86
C VAL A 171 12.09 -28.66 -15.60
N SER A 172 12.10 -29.14 -16.84
CA SER A 172 13.06 -28.89 -17.91
C SER A 172 13.33 -27.39 -18.12
N GLU A 173 14.60 -27.12 -18.44
CA GLU A 173 15.19 -25.81 -18.71
C GLU A 173 14.32 -24.93 -19.63
N ARG A 174 13.68 -23.90 -19.05
CA ARG A 174 13.26 -22.70 -19.78
C ARG A 174 13.85 -21.44 -19.13
N GLY A 175 14.34 -20.56 -20.00
CA GLY A 175 14.52 -19.12 -19.83
C GLY A 175 15.29 -18.57 -18.62
N PHE A 176 16.39 -17.84 -18.89
CA PHE A 176 17.04 -16.95 -17.90
C PHE A 176 16.10 -15.90 -17.27
N GLN A 177 14.97 -15.59 -17.91
CA GLN A 177 13.95 -14.64 -17.43
C GLN A 177 12.96 -15.28 -16.43
N GLU A 178 12.71 -16.58 -16.56
CA GLU A 178 11.84 -17.37 -15.68
C GLU A 178 12.50 -17.53 -14.31
N LYS A 179 13.82 -17.76 -14.27
CA LYS A 179 14.59 -17.88 -13.02
C LYS A 179 14.56 -16.63 -12.13
N ALA A 180 14.51 -15.43 -12.71
CA ALA A 180 14.43 -14.18 -11.95
C ALA A 180 13.03 -13.96 -11.36
N TYR A 181 11.99 -14.25 -12.14
CA TYR A 181 10.59 -14.20 -11.71
C TYR A 181 10.30 -15.27 -10.64
N GLU A 182 10.77 -16.51 -10.84
CA GLU A 182 10.68 -17.58 -9.85
C GLU A 182 11.41 -17.23 -8.55
N LYS A 183 12.58 -16.60 -8.63
CA LYS A 183 13.32 -16.15 -7.43
C LYS A 183 12.59 -15.04 -6.67
N GLN A 184 11.94 -14.10 -7.37
CA GLN A 184 11.11 -13.07 -6.74
C GLN A 184 9.84 -13.67 -6.12
N VAL A 185 9.16 -14.57 -6.83
CA VAL A 185 7.98 -15.28 -6.32
C VAL A 185 8.33 -16.12 -5.11
N SER A 186 9.46 -16.83 -5.12
CA SER A 186 9.94 -17.59 -3.95
C SER A 186 10.19 -16.68 -2.76
N LYS A 187 10.84 -15.53 -2.95
CA LYS A 187 11.07 -14.55 -1.89
C LYS A 187 9.76 -13.99 -1.31
N LEU A 188 8.76 -13.74 -2.17
CA LEU A 188 7.43 -13.27 -1.74
C LEU A 188 6.64 -14.37 -1.01
N ILE A 189 6.77 -15.63 -1.43
CA ILE A 189 6.18 -16.78 -0.72
C ILE A 189 6.84 -16.95 0.66
N ASP A 190 8.14 -16.74 0.79
CA ASP A 190 8.83 -16.79 2.07
C ASP A 190 8.37 -15.67 3.01
N ILE A 191 8.08 -14.47 2.48
CA ILE A 191 7.45 -13.38 3.23
C ILE A 191 6.05 -13.79 3.69
N LEU A 192 5.21 -14.32 2.79
CA LEU A 192 3.86 -14.76 3.14
C LEU A 192 3.85 -15.84 4.24
N LYS A 193 4.84 -16.74 4.24
CA LYS A 193 4.96 -17.81 5.23
C LYS A 193 5.48 -17.34 6.59
N SER A 194 6.20 -16.23 6.64
CA SER A 194 6.85 -15.77 7.87
C SER A 194 6.01 -14.71 8.59
N ASP A 195 5.76 -13.59 7.91
CA ASP A 195 4.97 -12.48 8.43
C ASP A 195 4.47 -11.65 7.23
N PRO A 196 3.27 -11.98 6.69
CA PRO A 196 2.76 -11.39 5.46
C PRO A 196 2.45 -9.90 5.61
N PHE A 197 2.02 -9.48 6.80
CA PHE A 197 1.57 -8.11 7.04
C PHE A 197 2.65 -7.20 7.61
N ARG A 198 3.80 -7.71 8.07
CA ARG A 198 4.93 -6.89 8.56
C ARG A 198 5.19 -5.63 7.75
N PRO A 199 5.28 -5.69 6.41
CA PRO A 199 5.62 -4.51 5.63
C PRO A 199 4.51 -3.46 5.67
N LEU A 200 3.24 -3.89 5.62
CA LEU A 200 2.08 -3.02 5.73
C LEU A 200 1.94 -2.44 7.15
N VAL A 201 2.17 -3.23 8.20
CA VAL A 201 2.17 -2.80 9.60
C VAL A 201 3.21 -1.69 9.82
N SER A 202 4.46 -1.92 9.39
CA SER A 202 5.53 -0.90 9.49
C SER A 202 5.23 0.36 8.67
N LEU A 203 4.46 0.26 7.59
CA LEU A 203 4.05 1.42 6.81
C LEU A 203 2.93 2.20 7.52
N LEU A 204 1.88 1.53 8.00
CA LEU A 204 0.78 2.16 8.71
C LEU A 204 1.25 2.81 10.02
N GLU A 205 2.18 2.18 10.74
CA GLU A 205 2.77 2.73 11.96
C GLU A 205 3.51 4.05 11.70
N ARG A 206 4.36 4.10 10.67
CA ARG A 206 5.09 5.32 10.27
C ARG A 206 4.16 6.48 9.89
N HIS A 207 2.96 6.19 9.42
CA HIS A 207 1.96 7.20 9.06
C HIS A 207 0.98 7.51 10.20
N GLY A 208 1.15 6.90 11.38
CA GLY A 208 0.25 7.09 12.52
C GLY A 208 -1.15 6.52 12.30
N LEU A 209 -1.30 5.54 11.40
CA LEU A 209 -2.58 4.91 11.04
C LEU A 209 -2.79 3.54 11.70
N LEU A 210 -1.74 2.95 12.28
CA LEU A 210 -1.82 1.63 12.90
C LEU A 210 -2.57 1.70 14.23
N THR A 211 -3.50 0.76 14.43
CA THR A 211 -4.20 0.56 15.70
C THR A 211 -4.18 -0.92 16.08
N GLU A 212 -4.38 -1.23 17.36
CA GLU A 212 -4.49 -2.61 17.85
C GLU A 212 -5.56 -3.39 17.09
N ARG A 213 -6.71 -2.76 16.83
CA ARG A 213 -7.81 -3.37 16.09
C ARG A 213 -7.44 -3.71 14.64
N ILE A 214 -6.64 -2.88 13.95
CA ILE A 214 -6.13 -3.20 12.62
C ILE A 214 -5.19 -4.41 12.67
N VAL A 215 -4.35 -4.52 13.69
CA VAL A 215 -3.46 -5.67 13.89
C VAL A 215 -4.26 -6.97 14.14
N GLU A 216 -5.35 -6.88 14.90
CA GLU A 216 -6.28 -8.00 15.10
C GLU A 216 -6.92 -8.44 13.79
N GLU A 217 -7.37 -7.50 12.95
CA GLU A 217 -7.93 -7.83 11.63
C GLU A 217 -6.90 -8.46 10.68
N PHE A 218 -5.63 -8.06 10.74
CA PHE A 218 -4.57 -8.76 10.00
C PHE A 218 -4.37 -10.20 10.48
N ARG A 219 -4.44 -10.45 11.79
CA ARG A 219 -4.41 -11.83 12.32
C ARG A 219 -5.62 -12.65 11.85
N CYS A 220 -6.79 -12.03 11.75
CA CYS A 220 -7.97 -12.66 11.15
C CYS A 220 -7.73 -13.04 9.67
N GLY A 221 -7.07 -12.17 8.89
CA GLY A 221 -6.67 -12.47 7.52
C GLY A 221 -5.68 -13.64 7.41
N GLU A 222 -4.70 -13.72 8.31
CA GLU A 222 -3.77 -14.86 8.36
C GLU A 222 -4.49 -16.18 8.69
N GLU A 223 -5.42 -16.14 9.64
CA GLU A 223 -6.26 -17.28 10.00
C GLU A 223 -7.15 -17.70 8.81
N TYR A 224 -7.75 -16.74 8.13
CA TYR A 224 -8.53 -16.99 6.91
C TYR A 224 -7.70 -17.71 5.85
N TRP A 225 -6.52 -17.20 5.50
CA TRP A 225 -5.67 -17.85 4.51
C TRP A 225 -5.24 -19.26 4.92
N ALA A 226 -5.00 -19.51 6.21
CA ALA A 226 -4.71 -20.85 6.70
C ALA A 226 -5.90 -21.80 6.52
N LEU A 227 -7.12 -21.34 6.81
CA LEU A 227 -8.35 -22.10 6.59
C LEU A 227 -8.61 -22.33 5.10
N GLU A 228 -8.44 -21.31 4.26
CA GLU A 228 -8.60 -21.43 2.81
C GLU A 228 -7.67 -22.51 2.24
N ARG A 229 -6.38 -22.47 2.59
CA ARG A 229 -5.43 -23.51 2.19
C ARG A 229 -5.86 -24.90 2.68
N LYS A 230 -6.30 -25.02 3.94
CA LYS A 230 -6.77 -26.28 4.53
C LYS A 230 -8.00 -26.84 3.80
N LEU A 231 -9.00 -25.99 3.56
CA LEU A 231 -10.25 -26.35 2.90
C LEU A 231 -10.02 -26.73 1.43
N CYS A 232 -9.23 -25.95 0.70
CA CYS A 232 -8.85 -26.28 -0.67
C CYS A 232 -8.06 -27.58 -0.75
N CYS A 233 -7.11 -27.83 0.16
CA CYS A 233 -6.39 -29.10 0.22
C CYS A 233 -7.33 -30.29 0.51
N ALA A 234 -8.30 -30.12 1.41
CA ALA A 234 -9.30 -31.15 1.70
C ALA A 234 -10.17 -31.46 0.48
N LEU A 235 -10.61 -30.42 -0.25
CA LEU A 235 -11.35 -30.56 -1.51
C LEU A 235 -10.55 -31.33 -2.56
N MET A 236 -9.29 -30.96 -2.79
CA MET A 236 -8.41 -31.60 -3.77
C MET A 236 -8.11 -33.06 -3.41
N THR A 237 -7.97 -33.36 -2.12
CA THR A 237 -7.68 -34.71 -1.63
C THR A 237 -8.95 -35.54 -1.32
N LYS A 238 -10.15 -34.99 -1.57
CA LYS A 238 -11.46 -35.59 -1.29
C LYS A 238 -11.61 -36.06 0.17
N LYS A 239 -11.00 -35.33 1.10
CA LYS A 239 -11.14 -35.55 2.54
C LYS A 239 -12.43 -34.90 3.05
N GLU A 240 -12.88 -35.34 4.21
CA GLU A 240 -14.01 -34.72 4.90
C GLU A 240 -13.67 -33.27 5.28
N ILE A 241 -14.65 -32.38 5.08
CA ILE A 241 -14.54 -30.95 5.36
C ILE A 241 -15.32 -30.67 6.64
N SER A 242 -14.68 -30.04 7.63
CA SER A 242 -15.35 -29.60 8.85
C SER A 242 -16.25 -28.39 8.56
N VAL A 243 -17.49 -28.47 9.01
CA VAL A 243 -18.45 -27.36 8.91
C VAL A 243 -17.99 -26.18 9.75
N GLU A 244 -17.36 -26.45 10.90
CA GLU A 244 -16.81 -25.42 11.79
C GLU A 244 -15.70 -24.61 11.10
N ASP A 245 -14.79 -25.28 10.38
CA ASP A 245 -13.75 -24.60 9.60
C ASP A 245 -14.34 -23.72 8.48
N VAL A 246 -15.37 -24.22 7.78
CA VAL A 246 -16.06 -23.48 6.71
C VAL A 246 -16.77 -22.25 7.29
N MET A 247 -17.54 -22.43 8.36
CA MET A 247 -18.22 -21.33 9.04
C MET A 247 -17.22 -20.30 9.53
N ARG A 248 -16.09 -20.72 10.10
CA ARG A 248 -15.03 -19.81 10.54
C ARG A 248 -14.42 -19.05 9.37
N ALA A 249 -14.14 -19.71 8.25
CA ALA A 249 -13.59 -19.07 7.06
C ALA A 249 -14.53 -17.99 6.51
N ILE A 250 -15.84 -18.26 6.43
CA ILE A 250 -16.84 -17.28 5.96
C ILE A 250 -16.80 -16.01 6.84
N HIS A 251 -16.74 -16.14 8.16
CA HIS A 251 -16.70 -14.97 9.07
C HIS A 251 -15.40 -14.17 8.97
N LEU A 252 -14.31 -14.78 8.48
CA LEU A 252 -13.01 -14.12 8.38
C LEU A 252 -12.75 -13.56 6.99
N LYS A 253 -13.49 -14.00 5.97
CA LYS A 253 -13.24 -13.72 4.56
C LYS A 253 -13.13 -12.23 4.24
N SER A 254 -14.03 -11.41 4.77
CA SER A 254 -14.11 -9.97 4.49
C SER A 254 -13.25 -9.11 5.46
N PHE A 255 -12.11 -9.63 5.92
CA PHE A 255 -11.22 -8.87 6.82
C PHE A 255 -10.62 -7.63 6.14
N ASP A 256 -10.43 -7.67 4.82
CA ASP A 256 -10.00 -6.56 3.96
C ASP A 256 -10.93 -5.35 4.11
N TYR A 257 -12.26 -5.55 3.99
CA TYR A 257 -13.27 -4.51 4.20
C TYR A 257 -13.23 -3.92 5.61
N ARG A 258 -13.01 -4.76 6.63
CA ARG A 258 -12.88 -4.32 8.02
C ARG A 258 -11.62 -3.48 8.22
N VAL A 259 -10.48 -3.88 7.65
CA VAL A 259 -9.24 -3.10 7.64
C VAL A 259 -9.44 -1.75 6.95
N LEU A 260 -10.06 -1.73 5.76
CA LEU A 260 -10.31 -0.49 5.02
C LEU A 260 -11.19 0.48 5.80
N ASN A 261 -12.24 -0.01 6.47
CA ASN A 261 -13.09 0.81 7.34
C ASN A 261 -12.33 1.39 8.53
N LEU A 262 -11.48 0.59 9.20
CA LEU A 262 -10.66 1.04 10.32
C LEU A 262 -9.64 2.10 9.89
N ILE A 263 -8.97 1.88 8.75
CA ILE A 263 -8.03 2.86 8.17
C ILE A 263 -8.77 4.16 7.83
N LEU A 264 -9.98 4.08 7.27
CA LEU A 264 -10.76 5.27 6.95
C LEU A 264 -11.15 6.08 8.20
N TYR A 265 -11.49 5.43 9.32
CA TYR A 265 -11.68 6.12 10.60
C TYR A 265 -10.41 6.87 11.03
N GLN A 266 -9.24 6.22 10.94
CA GLN A 266 -7.96 6.85 11.30
C GLN A 266 -7.61 8.03 10.39
N LEU A 267 -7.79 7.88 9.07
CA LEU A 267 -7.55 8.95 8.10
C LEU A 267 -8.46 10.17 8.30
N ARG A 268 -9.64 9.96 8.88
CA ARG A 268 -10.60 11.03 9.21
C ARG A 268 -10.39 11.62 10.59
N GLY A 269 -9.58 10.97 11.44
CA GLY A 269 -9.38 11.39 12.83
C GLY A 269 -10.63 11.20 13.69
N GLU A 270 -11.45 10.20 13.37
CA GLU A 270 -12.68 9.89 14.10
C GLU A 270 -12.53 8.62 14.93
N GLU A 271 -13.24 8.56 16.06
CA GLU A 271 -13.32 7.34 16.86
C GLU A 271 -14.08 6.25 16.09
N VAL A 272 -13.60 5.01 16.22
CA VAL A 272 -14.23 3.87 15.56
C VAL A 272 -15.62 3.64 16.14
N ASN A 273 -16.64 3.71 15.28
CA ASN A 273 -18.00 3.41 15.68
C ASN A 273 -18.20 1.89 15.83
N ASN A 274 -18.33 1.42 17.07
CA ASN A 274 -18.49 -0.02 17.34
C ASN A 274 -19.79 -0.61 16.76
N LEU A 275 -20.88 0.16 16.71
CA LEU A 275 -22.13 -0.30 16.11
C LEU A 275 -21.97 -0.52 14.61
N HIS A 276 -21.23 0.37 13.94
CA HIS A 276 -20.91 0.19 12.52
C HIS A 276 -20.08 -1.08 12.32
N MET A 277 -19.02 -1.29 13.11
CA MET A 277 -18.18 -2.49 12.98
C MET A 277 -18.92 -3.80 13.31
N GLU A 278 -19.88 -3.79 14.25
CA GLU A 278 -20.75 -4.94 14.54
C GLU A 278 -21.71 -5.22 13.37
N PHE A 279 -22.28 -4.16 12.79
CA PHE A 279 -23.12 -4.26 11.61
C PHE A 279 -22.35 -4.86 10.41
N LEU A 280 -21.09 -4.44 10.19
CA LEU A 280 -20.24 -5.00 9.13
C LEU A 280 -20.15 -6.53 9.23
N SER A 281 -19.83 -7.06 10.41
CA SER A 281 -19.68 -8.50 10.60
C SER A 281 -20.94 -9.30 10.24
N ILE A 282 -22.13 -8.77 10.53
CA ILE A 282 -23.40 -9.41 10.19
C ILE A 282 -23.69 -9.26 8.69
N SER A 283 -23.49 -8.06 8.15
CA SER A 283 -23.73 -7.76 6.73
C SER A 283 -22.86 -8.60 5.82
N GLU A 284 -21.56 -8.70 6.12
CA GLU A 284 -20.58 -9.49 5.39
C GLU A 284 -21.00 -10.97 5.33
N PHE A 285 -21.38 -11.54 6.48
CA PHE A 285 -21.87 -12.92 6.54
C PHE A 285 -23.11 -13.16 5.66
N LEU A 286 -24.07 -12.22 5.66
CA LEU A 286 -25.27 -12.32 4.83
C LEU A 286 -24.97 -12.18 3.34
N VAL A 287 -24.03 -11.30 2.97
CA VAL A 287 -23.58 -11.11 1.59
C VAL A 287 -22.93 -12.40 1.07
N GLU A 288 -22.04 -13.02 1.84
CA GLU A 288 -21.39 -14.28 1.45
C GLU A 288 -22.41 -15.41 1.25
N ILE A 289 -23.38 -15.57 2.15
CA ILE A 289 -24.45 -16.56 1.98
C ILE A 289 -25.30 -16.25 0.73
N SER A 290 -25.60 -14.97 0.50
CA SER A 290 -26.38 -14.54 -0.65
C SER A 290 -25.66 -14.88 -1.97
N ASP A 291 -24.36 -14.61 -2.05
CA ASP A 291 -23.56 -14.89 -3.24
C ASP A 291 -23.45 -16.39 -3.55
N ASP A 292 -23.31 -17.22 -2.51
CA ASP A 292 -23.32 -18.68 -2.65
C ASP A 292 -24.68 -19.19 -3.15
N LEU A 293 -25.78 -18.69 -2.60
CA LEU A 293 -27.15 -19.05 -3.02
C LEU A 293 -27.42 -18.63 -4.47
N MET A 294 -26.98 -17.43 -4.87
CA MET A 294 -27.11 -16.95 -6.24
C MET A 294 -26.28 -17.77 -7.22
N THR A 295 -25.09 -18.21 -6.82
CA THR A 295 -24.24 -19.11 -7.62
C THR A 295 -24.90 -20.47 -7.80
N PHE A 296 -25.45 -21.04 -6.73
CA PHE A 296 -26.20 -22.29 -6.80
C PHE A 296 -27.42 -22.19 -7.73
N TRP A 297 -28.18 -21.10 -7.61
CA TRP A 297 -29.34 -20.86 -8.48
C TRP A 297 -28.94 -20.75 -9.95
N ARG A 298 -27.83 -20.07 -10.26
CA ARG A 298 -27.27 -20.00 -11.61
C ARG A 298 -26.90 -21.37 -12.16
N ILE A 299 -26.28 -22.23 -11.36
CA ILE A 299 -25.92 -23.59 -11.78
C ILE A 299 -27.18 -24.40 -12.13
N ILE A 300 -28.22 -24.32 -11.29
CA ILE A 300 -29.51 -24.99 -11.55
C ILE A 300 -30.14 -24.46 -12.83
N SER A 301 -30.19 -23.14 -13.02
CA SER A 301 -30.78 -22.52 -14.21
C SER A 301 -30.09 -23.02 -15.48
N THR A 302 -28.75 -22.99 -15.51
CA THR A 302 -27.96 -23.49 -16.64
C THR A 302 -28.20 -24.98 -16.88
N PHE A 303 -28.26 -25.79 -15.81
CA PHE A 303 -28.55 -27.21 -15.94
C PHE A 303 -29.94 -27.47 -16.54
N CYS A 304 -30.97 -26.73 -16.10
CA CYS A 304 -32.31 -26.81 -16.66
C CYS A 304 -32.37 -26.40 -18.13
N GLU A 305 -31.68 -25.34 -18.54
CA GLU A 305 -31.56 -24.92 -19.94
C GLU A 305 -30.90 -26.01 -20.79
N CYS A 306 -29.77 -26.55 -20.35
CA CYS A 306 -29.10 -27.65 -21.06
C CYS A 306 -29.97 -28.92 -21.14
N LEU A 307 -30.75 -29.23 -20.09
CA LEU A 307 -31.64 -30.39 -20.09
C LEU A 307 -32.80 -30.21 -21.10
N LEU A 308 -33.36 -28.99 -21.18
CA LEU A 308 -34.39 -28.65 -22.14
C LEU A 308 -33.86 -28.71 -23.58
N GLU A 309 -32.67 -28.16 -23.85
CA GLU A 309 -32.02 -28.27 -25.17
C GLU A 309 -31.74 -29.73 -25.55
N TYR A 310 -31.27 -30.54 -24.60
CA TYR A 310 -31.05 -31.97 -24.83
C TYR A 310 -32.35 -32.70 -25.16
N MET A 311 -33.43 -32.42 -24.43
CA MET A 311 -34.75 -33.02 -24.69
C MET A 311 -35.30 -32.64 -26.06
N ASP A 312 -35.13 -31.38 -26.48
CA ASP A 312 -35.57 -30.89 -27.79
C ASP A 312 -34.78 -31.55 -28.93
N GLN A 313 -33.46 -31.72 -28.75
CA GLN A 313 -32.62 -32.46 -29.70
C GLN A 313 -32.97 -33.94 -29.82
N GLN A 314 -33.47 -34.58 -28.76
CA GLN A 314 -33.94 -35.97 -28.80
C GLN A 314 -35.33 -36.10 -29.45
N GLN A 315 -36.16 -35.06 -29.38
CA GLN A 315 -37.47 -35.03 -30.05
C GLN A 315 -37.38 -34.81 -31.58
N HIS A 316 -36.22 -34.38 -32.09
CA HIS A 316 -35.97 -34.15 -33.52
C HIS A 316 -34.98 -35.16 -34.16
N ARG A 317 -34.62 -36.25 -33.46
CA ARG A 317 -33.97 -37.40 -34.10
C ARG A 317 -35.03 -38.32 -34.73
N PRO A 318 -34.92 -38.64 -36.04
CA PRO A 318 -35.88 -39.49 -36.75
C PRO A 318 -35.87 -40.94 -36.28
#